data_AF-A0A2A5JJQ9-F1
#
_entry.id   AF-A0A2A5JJQ9-F1
#
_cell.length_a   1.000
_cell.length_b   1.000
_cell.length_c   1.000
_cell.angle_alpha   90.00
_cell.angle_beta   90.00
_cell.angle_gamma   90.00
#
_symmetry.space_group_name_H-M   'P 1'
#
loop_
_entity.id
_entity.type
_entity.pdbx_description
1 polymer ?
#
loop_
_entity_poly.entity_id
_entity_poly.type
_entity_poly.pdbx_seq_one_letter_code
_entity_poly.pdbx_strand_id
1 'polypeptide(L)'
;MSAFIYLPFFVALSCLFFRTFHLKKIATHVKNVYPDEWNKLCENKMGMNITTASFANLEESMKNGFLSKQKDPLVQSFHRKDRIIIVSMFAFTVLQLVLAFFN
;
A
#
# COMPACT_ATOMS: atom_id res chain seq x y z
N MET A 1 -22.06 14.79 -19.63
CA MET A 1 -20.78 14.22 -20.10
C MET A 1 -19.59 14.54 -19.18
N SER A 2 -19.58 15.65 -18.43
CA SER A 2 -18.47 16.06 -17.56
C SER A 2 -18.24 15.21 -16.28
N ALA A 3 -19.24 14.50 -15.77
CA ALA A 3 -19.12 13.71 -14.53
C ALA A 3 -18.19 12.46 -14.67
N PHE A 4 -18.11 11.86 -15.86
CA PHE A 4 -17.28 10.67 -16.09
C PHE A 4 -15.78 10.98 -16.10
N ILE A 5 -15.39 12.23 -16.36
CA ILE A 5 -13.98 12.68 -16.35
C ILE A 5 -13.41 12.69 -14.93
N TYR A 6 -14.22 12.94 -13.90
CA TYR A 6 -13.75 12.98 -12.51
C TYR A 6 -13.81 11.62 -11.81
N LEU A 7 -14.54 10.64 -12.36
CA LEU A 7 -14.65 9.29 -11.83
C LEU A 7 -13.26 8.63 -11.59
N PRO A 8 -12.29 8.68 -12.52
CA PRO A 8 -10.90 8.28 -12.27
C PRO A 8 -10.29 8.84 -10.99
N PHE A 9 -10.49 10.14 -10.79
CA PHE A 9 -9.85 10.88 -9.70
C PHE A 9 -10.41 10.39 -8.36
N PHE A 10 -11.72 10.25 -8.25
CA PHE A 10 -12.36 9.70 -7.05
C PHE A 10 -11.98 8.23 -6.81
N VAL A 11 -11.87 7.41 -7.86
CA VAL A 11 -11.41 6.02 -7.73
C VAL A 11 -9.97 5.97 -7.22
N ALA A 12 -9.05 6.74 -7.82
CA ALA A 12 -7.66 6.82 -7.38
C ALA A 12 -7.55 7.31 -5.92
N LEU A 13 -8.31 8.34 -5.55
CA LEU A 13 -8.35 8.86 -4.19
C LEU A 13 -8.83 7.79 -3.19
N SER A 14 -9.90 7.05 -3.55
CA SER A 14 -10.40 5.96 -2.72
C SER A 14 -9.38 4.84 -2.56
N CYS A 15 -8.68 4.45 -3.63
CA CYS A 15 -7.63 3.43 -3.59
C CYS A 15 -6.47 3.85 -2.68
N LEU A 16 -6.03 5.12 -2.76
CA LEU A 16 -5.00 5.66 -1.87
C LEU A 16 -5.45 5.65 -0.41
N PHE A 17 -6.71 6.00 -0.13
CA PHE A 17 -7.27 5.93 1.22
C PHE A 17 -7.33 4.50 1.76
N PHE A 18 -7.79 3.54 0.95
CA PHE A 18 -7.80 2.12 1.33
C PHE A 18 -6.39 1.59 1.59
N ARG A 19 -5.42 1.95 0.75
CA ARG A 19 -4.01 1.53 0.92
C ARG A 19 -3.43 2.08 2.22
N THR A 20 -3.62 3.36 2.51
CA THR A 20 -3.15 3.97 3.77
C THR A 20 -3.80 3.33 4.99
N PHE A 21 -5.11 3.09 4.97
CA PHE A 21 -5.81 2.43 6.06
C PHE A 21 -5.28 1.00 6.29
N HIS A 22 -5.06 0.24 5.21
CA HIS A 22 -4.59 -1.13 5.30
C HIS A 22 -3.12 -1.23 5.74
N LEU A 23 -2.26 -0.30 5.31
CA LEU A 23 -0.88 -0.17 5.81
C LEU A 23 -0.85 0.11 7.31
N LYS A 24 -1.71 1.03 7.78
CA LYS A 24 -1.82 1.37 9.21
C LYS A 24 -2.22 0.15 10.03
N LYS A 25 -3.17 -0.64 9.54
CA LYS A 25 -3.60 -1.89 10.19
C LYS A 25 -2.45 -2.88 10.36
N ILE A 26 -1.57 -3.00 9.36
CA ILE A 26 -0.43 -3.92 9.42
C ILE A 26 0.66 -3.38 10.32
N ALA A 27 0.94 -2.09 10.27
CA ALA A 27 1.88 -1.47 11.21
C ALA A 27 1.46 -1.75 12.66
N THR A 28 0.17 -1.63 12.99
CA THR A 28 -0.36 -2.00 14.31
C THR A 28 -0.18 -3.50 14.60
N HIS A 29 -0.46 -4.38 13.64
CA HIS A 29 -0.27 -5.82 13.80
C HIS A 29 1.19 -6.18 14.06
N VAL A 30 2.11 -5.68 13.24
CA VAL A 30 3.55 -5.92 13.36
C VAL A 30 4.09 -5.36 14.66
N LYS A 31 3.64 -4.17 15.09
CA LYS A 31 3.98 -3.62 16.39
C LYS A 31 3.57 -4.53 17.55
N ASN A 32 2.42 -5.21 17.44
CA ASN A 32 1.90 -6.08 18.50
C ASN A 32 2.53 -7.48 18.49
N VAL A 33 2.75 -8.07 17.31
CA VAL A 33 3.21 -9.47 17.17
C VAL A 33 4.74 -9.57 17.07
N TYR A 34 5.38 -8.58 16.46
CA TYR A 34 6.83 -8.53 16.25
C TYR A 34 7.40 -7.17 16.75
N PRO A 35 7.28 -6.87 18.06
CA PRO A 35 7.67 -5.57 18.60
C PRO A 35 9.16 -5.24 18.39
N ASP A 36 10.03 -6.26 18.48
CA ASP A 36 11.47 -6.08 18.27
C ASP A 36 11.79 -5.73 16.82
N GLU A 37 11.12 -6.37 15.86
CA GLU A 37 11.27 -6.03 14.44
C GLU A 37 10.68 -4.65 14.16
N TRP A 38 9.54 -4.31 14.75
CA TRP A 38 8.96 -2.96 14.62
C TRP A 38 9.93 -1.87 15.10
N ASN A 39 10.63 -2.10 16.21
CA ASN A 39 11.63 -1.16 16.73
C ASN A 39 12.80 -0.98 15.76
N LYS A 40 13.27 -2.07 15.12
CA LYS A 40 14.29 -1.99 14.06
C LYS A 40 13.80 -1.20 12.84
N LEU A 41 12.53 -1.36 12.46
CA LEU A 41 11.93 -0.60 11.35
C LEU A 41 11.83 0.89 11.66
N CYS A 42 11.62 1.25 12.93
CA CYS A 42 11.59 2.64 13.41
C CYS A 42 12.99 3.26 13.52
N GLU A 43 14.05 2.47 13.47
CA GLU A 43 15.42 2.97 13.56
C GLU A 43 15.78 3.73 12.28
N ASN A 44 15.78 5.05 12.39
CA ASN A 44 15.96 5.93 11.25
C ASN A 44 17.39 6.48 11.19
N LYS A 45 18.21 5.83 10.36
CA LYS A 45 19.62 6.19 10.17
C LYS A 45 19.84 7.39 9.24
N MET A 46 18.80 7.86 8.53
CA MET A 46 18.91 8.88 7.48
C MET A 46 18.25 10.23 7.84
N GLY A 47 17.83 10.43 9.09
CA GLY A 47 17.23 11.70 9.53
C GLY A 47 15.87 12.05 8.91
N MET A 48 15.21 11.08 8.24
CA MET A 48 13.84 11.25 7.72
C MET A 48 12.79 11.42 8.84
N ASN A 49 11.53 11.66 8.50
CA ASN A 49 10.47 11.51 9.50
C ASN A 49 10.36 10.02 9.90
N ILE A 50 10.44 9.71 11.20
CA ILE A 50 10.38 8.33 11.74
C ILE A 50 9.14 7.59 11.24
N THR A 51 8.01 8.29 11.11
CA THR A 51 6.76 7.71 10.63
C THR A 51 6.91 7.25 9.18
N THR A 52 7.42 8.11 8.30
CA THR A 52 7.62 7.78 6.89
C THR A 52 8.67 6.69 6.71
N ALA A 53 9.77 6.78 7.45
CA ALA A 53 10.85 5.79 7.40
C ALA A 53 10.37 4.41 7.88
N SER A 54 9.64 4.35 9.00
CA SER A 54 9.08 3.08 9.51
C SER A 54 8.07 2.45 8.55
N PHE A 55 7.21 3.23 7.90
CA PHE A 55 6.29 2.69 6.89
C PHE A 55 7.02 2.18 5.64
N ALA A 56 8.03 2.91 5.15
CA ALA A 56 8.83 2.48 4.00
C ALA A 56 9.61 1.19 4.32
N ASN A 57 10.25 1.15 5.49
CA ASN A 57 10.98 -0.04 5.96
C ASN A 57 10.02 -1.22 6.17
N LEU A 58 8.81 -0.98 6.69
CA LEU A 58 7.78 -2.00 6.84
C LEU A 58 7.37 -2.59 5.50
N GLU A 59 7.12 -1.74 4.50
CA GLU A 59 6.77 -2.18 3.14
C GLU A 59 7.90 -3.02 2.52
N GLU A 60 9.15 -2.59 2.67
CA GLU A 60 10.31 -3.36 2.21
C GLU A 60 10.47 -4.69 2.96
N SER A 61 10.28 -4.68 4.28
CA SER A 61 10.36 -5.90 5.10
C SER A 61 9.28 -6.92 4.74
N MET A 62 8.07 -6.43 4.42
CA MET A 62 6.98 -7.26 3.93
C MET A 62 7.25 -7.84 2.55
N LYS A 63 7.93 -7.10 1.67
CA LYS A 63 8.21 -7.54 0.29
C LYS A 63 9.40 -8.49 0.21
N ASN A 64 10.52 -8.12 0.83
CA ASN A 64 11.81 -8.78 0.67
C ASN A 64 12.50 -9.17 2.00
N GLY A 65 12.05 -8.62 3.14
CA GLY A 65 12.73 -8.77 4.42
C GLY A 65 12.19 -9.89 5.32
N PHE A 66 12.19 -9.63 6.64
CA PHE A 66 11.81 -10.62 7.64
C PHE A 66 10.32 -11.00 7.53
N LEU A 67 9.45 -10.00 7.36
CA LEU A 67 8.00 -10.22 7.35
C LEU A 67 7.54 -11.00 6.10
N SER A 68 8.27 -10.91 4.99
CA SER A 68 7.97 -11.69 3.77
C SER A 68 8.16 -13.19 3.96
N LYS A 69 9.09 -13.59 4.85
CA LYS A 69 9.42 -14.98 5.13
C LYS A 69 8.47 -15.63 6.13
N GLN A 70 7.69 -14.82 6.85
CA GLN A 70 6.76 -15.35 7.85
C GLN A 70 5.46 -15.84 7.21
N LYS A 71 4.96 -16.98 7.73
CA LYS A 71 3.65 -17.53 7.39
C LYS A 71 2.54 -16.81 8.15
N ASP A 72 2.58 -15.48 8.17
CA ASP A 72 1.58 -14.65 8.82
C ASP A 72 0.40 -14.40 7.84
N PRO A 73 -0.81 -14.87 8.16
CA PRO A 73 -1.96 -14.73 7.27
C PRO A 73 -2.35 -13.27 7.02
N LEU A 74 -2.09 -12.34 7.95
CA LEU A 74 -2.39 -10.93 7.77
C LEU A 74 -1.41 -10.28 6.78
N VAL A 75 -0.12 -10.58 6.89
CA VAL A 75 0.91 -10.09 5.97
C VAL A 75 0.69 -10.65 4.56
N GLN A 76 0.38 -11.95 4.43
CA GLN A 76 0.07 -12.55 3.12
C GLN A 76 -1.22 -11.98 2.50
N SER A 77 -2.26 -11.76 3.32
CA SER A 77 -3.51 -11.16 2.84
C SER A 77 -3.31 -9.75 2.31
N PHE A 78 -2.36 -9.00 2.89
CA PHE A 78 -2.04 -7.66 2.44
C PHE A 78 -1.47 -7.64 1.03
N HIS A 79 -0.43 -8.42 0.77
CA HIS A 79 0.18 -8.51 -0.56
C HIS A 79 -0.83 -8.87 -1.63
N ARG A 80 -1.73 -9.80 -1.30
CA ARG A 80 -2.79 -10.19 -2.23
C ARG A 80 -3.76 -9.05 -2.52
N LYS A 81 -4.18 -8.30 -1.50
CA LYS A 81 -5.10 -7.16 -1.64
C LYS A 81 -4.45 -5.97 -2.34
N ASP A 82 -3.23 -5.63 -1.97
CA ASP A 82 -2.47 -4.54 -2.57
C ASP A 82 -2.23 -4.79 -4.07
N ARG A 83 -1.86 -6.02 -4.43
CA ARG A 83 -1.73 -6.42 -5.83
C ARG A 83 -3.04 -6.28 -6.61
N ILE A 84 -4.17 -6.67 -6.02
CA ILE A 84 -5.49 -6.52 -6.66
C ILE A 84 -5.82 -5.04 -6.87
N ILE A 85 -5.55 -4.19 -5.88
CA ILE A 85 -5.78 -2.74 -5.99
C ILE A 85 -4.89 -2.13 -7.08
N ILE A 86 -3.61 -2.48 -7.15
CA ILE A 86 -2.70 -1.96 -8.18
C ILE A 86 -3.14 -2.42 -9.58
N VAL A 87 -3.50 -3.70 -9.74
CA VAL A 87 -3.98 -4.23 -11.02
C VAL A 87 -5.30 -3.59 -11.44
N SER A 88 -6.23 -3.36 -10.50
CA SER A 88 -7.48 -2.68 -10.83
C SER A 88 -7.25 -1.22 -11.23
N MET A 89 -6.39 -0.50 -10.51
CA MET A 89 -5.98 0.86 -10.87
C MET A 89 -5.40 0.90 -12.29
N PHE A 90 -4.47 0.00 -12.61
CA PHE A 90 -3.89 -0.08 -13.95
C PHE A 90 -4.95 -0.33 -15.03
N ALA A 91 -5.87 -1.27 -14.80
CA ALA A 91 -6.97 -1.55 -15.73
C ALA A 91 -7.86 -0.33 -15.96
N PHE A 92 -8.21 0.42 -14.91
CA PHE A 92 -8.99 1.65 -15.02
C PHE A 92 -8.24 2.75 -15.79
N THR A 93 -6.93 2.89 -15.57
CA THR A 93 -6.10 3.87 -16.31
C THR A 93 -6.04 3.53 -17.80
N VAL A 94 -5.86 2.25 -18.16
CA VAL A 94 -5.86 1.81 -19.56
C VAL A 94 -7.23 2.06 -20.19
N LEU A 95 -8.32 1.73 -19.49
CA LEU A 95 -9.68 1.96 -19.99
C LEU A 95 -9.95 3.46 -20.26
N GLN A 96 -9.43 4.35 -19.42
CA GLN A 96 -9.52 5.79 -19.64
C GLN A 96 -8.72 6.27 -20.83
N LEU A 97 -7.50 5.78 -21.02
CA LEU A 97 -6.69 6.10 -22.19
C LEU A 97 -7.41 5.70 -23.49
N VAL A 98 -8.04 4.52 -23.50
CA VAL A 98 -8.86 4.06 -24.62
C VAL A 98 -10.05 4.99 -24.85
N LEU A 99 -10.83 5.29 -23.81
CA LEU A 99 -11.98 6.19 -23.93
C LEU A 99 -11.58 7.59 -24.41
N ALA A 100 -10.45 8.13 -23.94
CA ALA A 100 -9.94 9.42 -24.37
C ALA A 100 -9.43 9.43 -25.82
N PHE A 101 -8.98 8.28 -26.33
CA PHE A 101 -8.54 8.17 -27.73
C PHE A 101 -9.72 8.02 -28.71
N PHE A 102 -10.81 7.37 -28.28
CA PHE A 102 -12.02 7.17 -29.08
C PHE A 102 -13.06 8.30 -28.96
N ASN A 103 -12.83 9.29 -28.10
CA ASN A 103 -13.70 10.44 -27.88
C ASN A 103 -13.06 11.73 -28.41
#